data_AF-A0A840E2B8-F1
#
_entry.id   AF-A0A840E2B8-F1
#
_cell.length_a   1.000
_cell.length_b   1.000
_cell.length_c   1.000
_cell.angle_alpha   90.00
_cell.angle_beta   90.00
_cell.angle_gamma   90.00
#
_symmetry.space_group_name_H-M   'P 1'
#
loop_
_entity.id
_entity.type
_entity.pdbx_description
1 polymer ?
#
loop_
_entity_poly.entity_id
_entity_poly.type
_entity_poly.pdbx_seq_one_letter_code
_entity_poly.pdbx_strand_id
1 'polypeptide(L)'
;MTTLTSPYLLALFSIFFSLISLVRGNYDPPPGSVIYVDANAGRSGTGSSWDTPISTLQDALLRADHDRRVREIRMAGGTYFSGQRSDTLTPSSFLITAPNISIVGGYRGGGRDGNERDPLRYPTRLAQLQNGASILSIRFNSGHTRLDGLIIGNPPNSCVRTNIGLDVYHSQVSAINCRFEGIKGRPDRHVAGVRLEGSQPTSFTNCLFTNNLTTDTGGDSQLLYHGVCNFNFCPIHNRSGGSGGASAHTKHATTQVHLDNCVIYNNADAAGQSIHSGRNNVVLQFALTDLVPAKAQALTVTNGITAASAGTEQYFVEHSKPADNTPDQFGLR
;
A
#
# COMPACT_ATOMS: atom_id res chain seq x y z
N MET A 1 -1.06 -26.24 -21.83
CA MET A 1 -0.85 -25.28 -20.73
C MET A 1 -0.11 -24.07 -21.29
N THR A 2 -0.84 -23.05 -21.69
CA THR A 2 -0.34 -21.77 -22.21
C THR A 2 -0.71 -20.70 -21.18
N THR A 3 0.29 -20.09 -20.55
CA THR A 3 0.13 -18.99 -19.61
C THR A 3 -0.43 -17.78 -20.35
N LEU A 4 -1.67 -17.38 -20.02
CA LEU A 4 -2.30 -16.15 -20.52
C LEU A 4 -1.66 -14.93 -19.86
N THR A 5 -0.52 -14.48 -20.39
CA THR A 5 0.00 -13.12 -20.14
C THR A 5 -0.64 -12.19 -21.18
N SER A 6 -1.89 -11.77 -20.94
CA SER A 6 -2.57 -10.85 -21.86
C SER A 6 -2.14 -9.40 -21.59
N PRO A 7 -1.46 -8.72 -22.54
CA PRO A 7 -1.01 -7.32 -22.38
C PRO A 7 -2.17 -6.32 -22.26
N TYR A 8 -3.40 -6.74 -22.58
CA TYR A 8 -4.60 -5.91 -22.54
C TYR A 8 -5.08 -5.60 -21.11
N LEU A 9 -4.77 -6.45 -20.12
CA LEU A 9 -5.15 -6.20 -18.72
C LEU A 9 -4.32 -5.08 -18.09
N LEU A 10 -3.04 -4.97 -18.45
CA LEU A 10 -2.16 -3.88 -18.00
C LEU A 10 -2.50 -2.54 -18.69
N ALA A 11 -2.91 -2.58 -19.95
CA ALA A 11 -3.28 -1.39 -20.72
C ALA A 11 -4.60 -0.73 -20.22
N LEU A 12 -5.60 -1.54 -19.84
CA LEU A 12 -6.85 -1.03 -19.25
C LEU A 12 -6.63 -0.41 -17.85
N PHE A 13 -5.65 -0.90 -17.09
CA PHE A 13 -5.23 -0.28 -15.83
C PHE A 13 -4.58 1.10 -16.03
N SER A 14 -3.77 1.30 -17.09
CA SER A 14 -3.13 2.60 -17.36
C SER A 14 -4.11 3.69 -17.82
N ILE A 15 -5.16 3.35 -18.57
CA ILE A 15 -6.11 4.34 -19.11
C ILE A 15 -7.01 4.93 -18.02
N PHE A 16 -7.33 4.15 -16.96
CA PHE A 16 -8.08 4.65 -15.80
C PHE A 16 -7.26 5.60 -14.91
N PHE A 17 -5.92 5.49 -14.92
CA PHE A 17 -5.02 6.34 -14.12
C PHE A 17 -4.84 7.76 -14.70
N SER A 18 -4.93 7.95 -16.01
CA SER A 18 -4.69 9.26 -16.64
C SER A 18 -5.84 10.26 -16.50
N LEU A 19 -7.08 9.80 -16.35
CA LEU A 19 -8.26 10.68 -16.34
C LEU A 19 -8.54 11.34 -14.97
N ILE A 20 -7.97 10.85 -13.87
CA ILE A 20 -8.18 11.40 -12.52
C ILE A 20 -7.22 12.57 -12.20
N SER A 21 -6.15 12.75 -12.99
CA SER A 21 -5.17 13.83 -12.78
C SER A 21 -5.63 15.23 -13.23
N LEU A 22 -6.76 15.36 -13.94
CA LEU A 22 -7.13 16.63 -14.60
C LEU A 22 -8.04 17.57 -13.79
N VAL A 23 -8.45 17.20 -12.57
CA VAL A 23 -9.37 18.03 -11.75
C VAL A 23 -8.78 18.34 -10.36
N ARG A 24 -7.56 18.88 -10.33
CA ARG A 24 -7.10 19.66 -9.18
C ARG A 24 -6.77 21.05 -9.67
N GLY A 25 -7.73 21.97 -9.49
CA GLY A 25 -7.48 23.39 -9.60
C GLY A 25 -6.24 23.75 -8.76
N ASN A 26 -5.44 24.67 -9.28
CA ASN A 26 -4.24 25.19 -8.64
C ASN A 26 -4.59 25.82 -7.28
N TYR A 27 -4.70 25.00 -6.25
CA TYR A 27 -4.69 25.45 -4.87
C TYR A 27 -3.23 25.75 -4.55
N ASP A 28 -2.86 27.03 -4.57
CA ASP A 28 -1.60 27.46 -3.98
C ASP A 28 -1.75 27.36 -2.46
N PRO A 29 -1.05 26.40 -1.83
CA PRO A 29 -1.14 26.24 -0.40
C PRO A 29 -0.46 27.44 0.30
N PRO A 30 -0.87 27.81 1.52
CA PRO A 30 -0.34 28.98 2.21
C PRO A 30 1.20 29.00 2.23
N PRO A 31 1.85 30.17 2.10
CA PRO A 31 3.31 30.26 2.17
C PRO A 31 3.88 29.55 3.41
N GLY A 32 4.88 28.69 3.21
CA GLY A 32 5.50 27.90 4.29
C GLY A 32 4.75 26.63 4.69
N SER A 33 3.61 26.31 4.06
CA SER A 33 2.91 25.03 4.30
C SER A 33 3.42 23.87 3.46
N VAL A 34 4.29 24.14 2.46
CA VAL A 34 4.90 23.13 1.60
C VAL A 34 6.40 23.11 1.76
N ILE A 35 6.97 21.92 1.86
CA ILE A 35 8.40 21.68 1.73
C ILE A 35 8.66 20.95 0.42
N TYR A 36 9.63 21.44 -0.35
CA TYR A 36 10.10 20.83 -1.59
C TYR A 36 11.37 20.02 -1.34
N VAL A 37 11.41 18.78 -1.84
CA VAL A 37 12.46 17.81 -1.55
C VAL A 37 12.95 17.18 -2.84
N ASP A 38 14.26 17.19 -3.07
CA ASP A 38 14.91 16.63 -4.26
C ASP A 38 16.19 15.91 -3.84
N ALA A 39 16.28 14.60 -4.08
CA ALA A 39 17.44 13.79 -3.69
C ALA A 39 18.74 14.24 -4.39
N ASN A 40 18.65 14.96 -5.50
CA ASN A 40 19.79 15.48 -6.26
C ASN A 40 20.18 16.91 -5.85
N ALA A 41 19.46 17.52 -4.90
CA ALA A 41 19.76 18.87 -4.44
C ALA A 41 21.08 18.94 -3.67
N GLY A 42 21.72 20.12 -3.72
CA GLY A 42 22.82 20.45 -2.82
C GLY A 42 22.38 20.49 -1.35
N ARG A 43 23.35 20.37 -0.43
CA ARG A 43 23.11 20.26 1.02
C ARG A 43 22.50 21.50 1.71
N SER A 44 22.33 22.62 1.00
CA SER A 44 21.97 23.93 1.58
C SER A 44 20.56 24.42 1.20
N GLY A 45 19.73 23.59 0.60
CA GLY A 45 18.38 23.99 0.21
C GLY A 45 17.47 24.27 1.39
N THR A 46 16.67 25.35 1.30
CA THR A 46 15.71 25.76 2.32
C THR A 46 14.37 25.04 2.21
N GLY A 47 14.12 24.27 1.15
CA GLY A 47 12.87 23.56 0.88
C GLY A 47 11.68 24.48 0.61
N SER A 48 11.89 25.78 0.38
CA SER A 48 10.81 26.76 0.15
C SER A 48 10.31 26.79 -1.30
N SER A 49 11.10 26.27 -2.25
CA SER A 49 10.72 26.12 -3.65
C SER A 49 11.55 25.01 -4.30
N TRP A 50 11.25 24.69 -5.57
CA TRP A 50 12.06 23.80 -6.40
C TRP A 50 13.43 24.38 -6.79
N ASP A 51 13.68 25.67 -6.58
CA ASP A 51 15.00 26.28 -6.79
C ASP A 51 15.94 26.07 -5.59
N THR A 52 15.35 25.88 -4.40
CA THR A 52 16.09 25.62 -3.16
C THR A 52 15.60 24.37 -2.42
N PRO A 53 15.41 23.21 -3.07
CA PRO A 53 14.82 22.03 -2.44
C PRO A 53 15.75 21.44 -1.36
N ILE A 54 15.16 20.88 -0.29
CA ILE A 54 15.92 20.12 0.70
C ILE A 54 16.39 18.79 0.08
N SER A 55 17.62 18.37 0.39
CA SER A 55 18.23 17.18 -0.22
C SER A 55 17.78 15.84 0.37
N THR A 56 17.20 15.83 1.57
CA THR A 56 16.76 14.59 2.24
C THR A 56 15.34 14.69 2.77
N LEU A 57 14.58 13.58 2.71
CA LEU A 57 13.26 13.53 3.33
C LEU A 57 13.35 13.59 4.86
N GLN A 58 14.43 13.11 5.48
CA GLN A 58 14.66 13.25 6.92
C GLN A 58 14.65 14.70 7.38
N ASP A 59 15.40 15.57 6.69
CA ASP A 59 15.47 16.99 7.03
C ASP A 59 14.10 17.68 6.86
N ALA A 60 13.35 17.31 5.81
CA ALA A 60 12.00 17.81 5.59
C ALA A 60 11.03 17.36 6.69
N LEU A 61 11.10 16.10 7.13
CA LEU A 61 10.30 15.56 8.22
C LEU A 61 10.63 16.20 9.57
N LEU A 62 11.92 16.37 9.87
CA LEU A 62 12.38 17.08 11.08
C LEU A 62 11.83 18.52 11.09
N ARG A 63 11.88 19.21 9.95
CA ARG A 63 11.32 20.55 9.84
C ARG A 63 9.81 20.58 10.01
N ALA A 64 9.09 19.62 9.44
CA ALA A 64 7.64 19.54 9.61
C ALA A 64 7.22 19.22 11.05
N ASP A 65 8.05 18.49 11.79
CA ASP A 65 7.82 18.24 13.21
C ASP A 65 7.97 19.52 14.05
N HIS A 66 8.94 20.37 13.69
CA HIS A 66 9.20 21.65 14.35
C HIS A 66 8.25 22.78 13.92
N ASP A 67 7.77 22.79 12.68
CA ASP A 67 6.87 23.83 12.14
C ASP A 67 5.50 23.25 11.79
N ARG A 68 4.53 23.44 12.70
CA ARG A 68 3.15 22.96 12.57
C ARG A 68 2.36 23.57 11.41
N ARG A 69 2.90 24.59 10.72
CA ARG A 69 2.30 25.15 9.50
C ARG A 69 2.54 24.28 8.28
N VAL A 70 3.56 23.42 8.31
CA VAL A 70 3.84 22.49 7.22
C VAL A 70 2.71 21.47 7.13
N ARG A 71 2.09 21.38 5.95
CA ARG A 71 0.99 20.46 5.63
C ARG A 71 1.36 19.48 4.52
N GLU A 72 2.36 19.81 3.70
CA GLU A 72 2.73 18.98 2.57
C GLU A 72 4.26 18.95 2.36
N ILE A 73 4.76 17.76 2.03
CA ILE A 73 6.12 17.54 1.53
C ILE A 73 5.98 17.03 0.10
N ARG A 74 6.45 17.83 -0.87
CA ARG A 74 6.51 17.48 -2.29
C ARG A 74 7.88 16.92 -2.62
N MET A 75 7.90 15.75 -3.23
CA MET A 75 9.12 15.02 -3.54
C MET A 75 9.31 14.89 -5.04
N ALA A 76 10.50 15.27 -5.51
CA ALA A 76 10.92 15.02 -6.88
C ALA A 76 11.03 13.51 -7.16
N GLY A 77 11.04 13.14 -8.44
CA GLY A 77 11.39 11.79 -8.88
C GLY A 77 12.80 11.44 -8.44
N GLY A 78 12.98 10.24 -7.89
CA GLY A 78 14.27 9.82 -7.32
C GLY A 78 14.12 8.74 -6.26
N THR A 79 15.26 8.21 -5.79
CA THR A 79 15.29 7.27 -4.67
C THR A 79 15.86 7.97 -3.44
N TYR A 80 15.04 8.02 -2.39
CA TYR A 80 15.37 8.59 -1.10
C TYR A 80 15.67 7.47 -0.14
N PHE A 81 16.84 7.56 0.49
CA PHE A 81 17.33 6.53 1.37
C PHE A 81 17.27 6.98 2.84
N SER A 82 16.74 6.14 3.70
CA SER A 82 16.93 6.30 5.13
C SER A 82 18.35 5.91 5.56
N GLY A 83 18.81 6.53 6.65
CA GLY A 83 20.17 6.33 7.17
C GLY A 83 21.27 6.98 6.32
N GLN A 84 20.96 7.96 5.46
CA GLN A 84 21.97 8.70 4.69
C GLN A 84 22.88 9.59 5.54
N ARG A 85 22.47 9.92 6.76
CA ARG A 85 23.33 10.59 7.72
C ARG A 85 24.12 9.54 8.50
N SER A 86 25.43 9.79 8.58
CA SER A 86 26.40 8.93 9.29
C SER A 86 26.39 9.14 10.80
N ASP A 87 25.46 9.94 11.35
CA ASP A 87 25.36 10.10 12.79
C ASP A 87 24.53 8.95 13.40
N THR A 88 24.91 8.53 14.60
CA THR A 88 24.22 7.47 15.35
C THR A 88 22.79 7.86 15.77
N LEU A 89 22.37 9.08 15.46
CA LEU A 89 21.07 9.64 15.80
C LEU A 89 20.07 9.50 14.65
N THR A 90 20.51 9.19 13.44
CA THR A 90 19.58 9.10 12.31
C THR A 90 18.82 7.78 12.39
N PRO A 91 17.48 7.81 12.50
CA PRO A 91 16.71 6.59 12.48
C PRO A 91 16.97 5.84 11.17
N SER A 92 17.11 4.52 11.26
CA SER A 92 17.19 3.62 10.09
C SER A 92 15.93 3.70 9.20
N SER A 93 14.88 4.40 9.64
CA SER A 93 13.59 4.58 8.97
C SER A 93 13.30 6.06 8.75
N PHE A 94 12.47 6.39 7.77
CA PHE A 94 11.80 7.69 7.73
C PHE A 94 10.75 7.72 8.85
N LEU A 95 10.88 8.63 9.81
CA LEU A 95 9.97 8.74 10.96
C LEU A 95 9.03 9.94 10.80
N ILE A 96 7.73 9.70 10.87
CA ILE A 96 6.68 10.71 10.83
C ILE A 96 6.00 10.78 12.19
N THR A 97 6.21 11.91 12.88
CA THR A 97 5.54 12.30 14.14
C THR A 97 4.66 13.54 13.97
N ALA A 98 4.89 14.33 12.93
CA ALA A 98 4.13 15.54 12.63
C ALA A 98 2.68 15.20 12.20
N PRO A 99 1.65 15.75 12.87
CA PRO A 99 0.26 15.46 12.53
C PRO A 99 -0.20 16.22 11.30
N ASN A 100 -1.19 15.65 10.59
CA ASN A 100 -1.87 16.30 9.45
C ASN A 100 -0.93 16.69 8.31
N ILE A 101 -0.02 15.78 7.95
CA ILE A 101 0.97 15.98 6.89
C ILE A 101 0.69 15.07 5.70
N SER A 102 0.83 15.63 4.49
CA SER A 102 0.84 14.90 3.23
C SER A 102 2.26 14.74 2.72
N ILE A 103 2.62 13.53 2.29
CA ILE A 103 3.88 13.26 1.58
C ILE A 103 3.51 12.81 0.17
N VAL A 104 3.94 13.60 -0.81
CA VAL A 104 3.48 13.48 -2.18
C VAL A 104 4.68 13.34 -3.10
N GLY A 105 4.81 12.16 -3.72
CA GLY A 105 5.78 11.89 -4.76
C GLY A 105 5.24 12.15 -6.16
N GLY A 106 6.10 11.97 -7.15
CA GLY A 106 5.73 12.07 -8.56
C GLY A 106 6.02 13.40 -9.23
N TYR A 107 6.77 14.31 -8.60
CA TYR A 107 7.08 15.61 -9.20
C TYR A 107 8.34 15.56 -10.05
N ARG A 108 8.37 16.34 -11.14
CA ARG A 108 9.57 16.53 -11.94
C ARG A 108 10.75 17.00 -11.10
N GLY A 109 10.50 17.99 -10.23
CA GLY A 109 11.54 18.69 -9.47
C GLY A 109 12.40 19.61 -10.33
N GLY A 110 12.81 20.74 -9.75
CA GLY A 110 13.70 21.73 -10.38
C GLY A 110 13.15 22.43 -11.62
N GLY A 111 13.73 23.60 -11.94
CA GLY A 111 13.43 24.34 -13.17
C GLY A 111 12.00 24.88 -13.27
N ARG A 112 11.65 25.37 -14.47
CA ARG A 112 10.40 26.09 -14.75
C ARG A 112 9.13 25.26 -14.49
N ASP A 113 9.21 23.95 -14.68
CA ASP A 113 8.08 23.03 -14.58
C ASP A 113 8.21 22.05 -13.40
N GLY A 114 8.89 22.43 -12.32
CA GLY A 114 9.13 21.55 -11.18
C GLY A 114 7.86 20.98 -10.54
N ASN A 115 6.72 21.67 -10.68
CA ASN A 115 5.40 21.24 -10.21
C ASN A 115 4.67 20.29 -11.18
N GLU A 116 5.23 19.97 -12.35
CA GLU A 116 4.70 18.91 -13.22
C GLU A 116 4.69 17.61 -12.41
N ARG A 117 3.49 17.05 -12.19
CA ARG A 117 3.30 15.83 -11.41
C ARG A 117 2.81 14.70 -12.30
N ASP A 118 3.66 13.69 -12.42
CA ASP A 118 3.36 12.42 -13.07
C ASP A 118 4.13 11.31 -12.32
N PRO A 119 3.47 10.57 -11.42
CA PRO A 119 4.11 9.48 -10.67
C PRO A 119 4.66 8.33 -11.52
N LEU A 120 4.22 8.19 -12.78
CA LEU A 120 4.77 7.19 -13.71
C LEU A 120 6.05 7.69 -14.36
N ARG A 121 6.10 8.97 -14.74
CA ARG A 121 7.27 9.61 -15.36
C ARG A 121 8.35 9.99 -14.34
N TYR A 122 7.95 10.36 -13.12
CA TYR A 122 8.83 10.86 -12.06
C TYR A 122 8.71 10.00 -10.79
N PRO A 123 9.06 8.71 -10.84
CA PRO A 123 8.84 7.80 -9.71
C PRO A 123 9.64 8.25 -8.46
N THR A 124 8.95 8.36 -7.32
CA THR A 124 9.56 8.68 -6.03
C THR A 124 9.60 7.43 -5.16
N ARG A 125 10.80 6.93 -4.86
CA ARG A 125 11.01 5.72 -4.06
C ARG A 125 11.57 6.06 -2.68
N LEU A 126 11.01 5.44 -1.64
CA LEU A 126 11.56 5.38 -0.30
C LEU A 126 12.20 4.00 -0.08
N ALA A 127 13.47 3.97 0.31
CA ALA A 127 14.27 2.76 0.52
C ALA A 127 15.19 2.91 1.73
N GLN A 128 15.85 1.81 2.14
CA GLN A 128 16.89 1.84 3.18
C GLN A 128 18.26 1.53 2.57
N LEU A 129 19.31 2.15 3.11
CA LEU A 129 20.71 1.80 2.77
C LEU A 129 21.19 0.54 3.48
N GLN A 130 20.61 0.24 4.64
CA GLN A 130 21.05 -0.83 5.51
C GLN A 130 19.84 -1.62 5.99
N ASN A 131 20.10 -2.86 6.43
CA ASN A 131 19.05 -3.68 6.99
C ASN A 131 18.39 -2.94 8.15
N GLY A 132 17.06 -2.86 8.16
CA GLY A 132 16.33 -2.10 9.18
C GLY A 132 15.00 -2.73 9.57
N ALA A 133 14.35 -2.13 10.57
CA ALA A 133 13.04 -2.58 11.05
C ALA A 133 11.94 -2.20 10.04
N SER A 134 11.89 -0.93 9.65
CA SER A 134 10.93 -0.42 8.66
C SER A 134 11.52 0.61 7.71
N ILE A 135 11.01 0.73 6.47
CA ILE A 135 11.38 1.84 5.56
C ILE A 135 10.75 3.14 6.08
N LEU A 136 9.43 3.15 6.24
CA LEU A 136 8.64 4.30 6.68
C LEU A 136 7.91 3.95 7.97
N SER A 137 7.94 4.84 8.96
CA SER A 137 7.23 4.66 10.22
C SER A 137 6.44 5.91 10.59
N ILE A 138 5.16 5.73 10.94
CA ILE A 138 4.27 6.76 11.45
C ILE A 138 3.96 6.37 12.89
N ARG A 139 4.35 7.19 13.87
CA ARG A 139 4.26 6.84 15.29
C ARG A 139 3.65 7.95 16.12
N PHE A 140 2.71 7.56 16.98
CA PHE A 140 2.05 8.46 17.95
C PHE A 140 1.54 9.75 17.31
N ASN A 141 1.08 9.64 16.07
CA ASN A 141 0.58 10.75 15.29
C ASN A 141 -0.91 10.89 15.57
N SER A 142 -1.28 11.94 16.31
CA SER A 142 -2.68 12.22 16.64
C SER A 142 -3.49 12.80 15.47
N GLY A 143 -2.86 13.01 14.31
CA GLY A 143 -3.49 13.52 13.10
C GLY A 143 -3.52 12.51 11.97
N HIS A 144 -3.94 13.00 10.80
CA HIS A 144 -4.05 12.20 9.59
C HIS A 144 -2.80 12.33 8.72
N THR A 145 -2.06 11.24 8.51
CA THR A 145 -0.97 11.24 7.53
C THR A 145 -1.50 10.81 6.16
N ARG A 146 -1.15 11.55 5.11
CA ARG A 146 -1.49 11.17 3.73
C ARG A 146 -0.22 10.82 2.95
N LEU A 147 -0.25 9.71 2.25
CA LEU A 147 0.82 9.28 1.33
C LEU A 147 0.24 9.24 -0.08
N ASP A 148 0.89 9.87 -1.07
CA ASP A 148 0.41 9.89 -2.45
C ASP A 148 1.53 9.71 -3.48
N GLY A 149 1.42 8.67 -4.32
CA GLY A 149 2.33 8.46 -5.45
C GLY A 149 3.74 8.03 -5.04
N LEU A 150 3.87 7.34 -3.91
CA LEU A 150 5.15 6.87 -3.39
C LEU A 150 5.36 5.38 -3.70
N ILE A 151 6.60 5.02 -3.98
CA ILE A 151 7.06 3.63 -4.00
C ILE A 151 7.79 3.36 -2.68
N ILE A 152 7.24 2.51 -1.82
CA ILE A 152 7.83 2.10 -0.55
C ILE A 152 8.41 0.70 -0.75
N GLY A 153 9.73 0.62 -0.85
CA GLY A 153 10.38 -0.62 -1.21
C GLY A 153 11.82 -0.42 -1.66
N ASN A 154 12.68 -1.38 -1.33
CA ASN A 154 14.05 -1.37 -1.81
C ASN A 154 14.09 -1.62 -3.33
N PRO A 155 15.09 -1.07 -4.05
CA PRO A 155 15.25 -1.34 -5.48
C PRO A 155 15.33 -2.84 -5.79
N PRO A 156 14.92 -3.27 -7.00
CA PRO A 156 15.18 -4.62 -7.48
C PRO A 156 16.65 -4.99 -7.29
N ASN A 157 16.92 -6.24 -6.91
CA ASN A 157 18.26 -6.77 -6.60
C ASN A 157 18.95 -6.22 -5.34
N SER A 158 18.28 -5.37 -4.55
CA SER A 158 18.81 -5.01 -3.24
C SER A 158 18.91 -6.25 -2.33
N CYS A 159 20.07 -6.40 -1.68
CA CYS A 159 20.30 -7.36 -0.60
C CYS A 159 19.82 -6.83 0.76
N VAL A 160 19.37 -5.57 0.81
CA VAL A 160 18.86 -4.95 2.03
C VAL A 160 17.57 -5.63 2.45
N ARG A 161 17.58 -6.15 3.67
CA ARG A 161 16.43 -6.78 4.31
C ARG A 161 15.73 -5.79 5.23
N THR A 162 14.47 -5.55 4.90
CA THR A 162 13.55 -4.69 5.64
C THR A 162 12.37 -5.53 6.03
N ASN A 163 12.02 -5.55 7.30
CA ASN A 163 10.83 -6.26 7.74
C ASN A 163 9.59 -5.50 7.26
N ILE A 164 9.45 -4.22 7.60
CA ILE A 164 8.19 -3.51 7.32
C ILE A 164 8.41 -2.41 6.27
N GLY A 165 7.61 -2.38 5.21
CA GLY A 165 7.59 -1.22 4.31
C GLY A 165 7.04 0.01 5.02
N LEU A 166 5.81 -0.11 5.53
CA LEU A 166 5.12 0.95 6.28
C LEU A 166 4.66 0.45 7.64
N ASP A 167 5.18 1.09 8.68
CA ASP A 167 4.89 0.78 10.09
C ASP A 167 4.06 1.91 10.71
N VAL A 168 2.77 1.66 10.93
CA VAL A 168 1.83 2.62 11.55
C VAL A 168 1.54 2.18 12.97
N TYR A 169 1.90 3.03 13.92
CA TYR A 169 1.78 2.76 15.36
C TYR A 169 1.01 3.88 16.04
N HIS A 170 -0.15 3.57 16.63
CA HIS A 170 -1.03 4.55 17.28
C HIS A 170 -1.24 5.82 16.44
N SER A 171 -1.53 5.64 15.15
CA SER A 171 -1.61 6.71 14.16
C SER A 171 -2.69 6.42 13.12
N GLN A 172 -2.95 7.38 12.23
CA GLN A 172 -3.86 7.22 11.08
C GLN A 172 -3.14 7.51 9.77
N VAL A 173 -3.39 6.69 8.73
CA VAL A 173 -2.88 6.97 7.39
C VAL A 173 -3.93 6.75 6.29
N SER A 174 -3.85 7.56 5.23
CA SER A 174 -4.42 7.24 3.91
C SER A 174 -3.31 7.18 2.88
N ALA A 175 -3.11 6.01 2.29
CA ALA A 175 -2.21 5.83 1.17
C ALA A 175 -2.99 5.78 -0.15
N ILE A 176 -2.58 6.58 -1.12
CA ILE A 176 -3.26 6.73 -2.41
C ILE A 176 -2.22 6.61 -3.52
N ASN A 177 -2.48 5.79 -4.56
CA ASN A 177 -1.55 5.62 -5.68
C ASN A 177 -0.14 5.18 -5.23
N CYS A 178 -0.04 4.49 -4.09
CA CYS A 178 1.24 4.04 -3.55
C CYS A 178 1.56 2.63 -4.01
N ARG A 179 2.85 2.29 -4.03
CA ARG A 179 3.34 0.95 -4.34
C ARG A 179 4.18 0.43 -3.19
N PHE A 180 3.81 -0.72 -2.64
CA PHE A 180 4.58 -1.46 -1.65
C PHE A 180 5.22 -2.64 -2.35
N GLU A 181 6.51 -2.56 -2.64
CA GLU A 181 7.16 -3.57 -3.48
C GLU A 181 8.55 -3.99 -3.04
N GLY A 182 8.87 -5.26 -3.30
CA GLY A 182 10.23 -5.79 -3.08
C GLY A 182 10.69 -5.77 -1.62
N ILE A 183 9.76 -5.68 -0.67
CA ILE A 183 10.07 -5.71 0.76
C ILE A 183 10.41 -7.15 1.14
N LYS A 184 11.63 -7.37 1.62
CA LYS A 184 12.14 -8.70 1.99
C LYS A 184 12.41 -8.76 3.48
N GLY A 185 11.54 -9.47 4.20
CA GLY A 185 11.70 -9.72 5.62
C GLY A 185 13.02 -10.43 5.94
N ARG A 186 13.50 -10.23 7.17
CA ARG A 186 14.55 -11.05 7.74
C ARG A 186 13.96 -12.38 8.24
N PRO A 187 14.77 -13.45 8.32
CA PRO A 187 14.32 -14.74 8.84
C PRO A 187 13.81 -14.71 10.29
N ASP A 188 14.09 -13.66 11.06
CA ASP A 188 13.76 -13.56 12.48
C ASP A 188 12.54 -12.66 12.78
N ARG A 189 11.88 -12.05 11.79
CA ARG A 189 10.80 -11.07 12.03
C ARG A 189 9.61 -11.14 11.06
N HIS A 190 8.45 -10.70 11.55
CA HIS A 190 7.13 -11.19 11.13
C HIS A 190 6.30 -10.31 10.18
N VAL A 191 6.86 -9.44 9.34
CA VAL A 191 6.04 -8.71 8.33
C VAL A 191 6.89 -8.48 7.09
N ALA A 192 6.28 -8.42 5.91
CA ALA A 192 6.88 -7.91 4.67
C ALA A 192 5.82 -7.10 3.91
N GLY A 193 5.67 -5.82 4.26
CA GLY A 193 4.60 -4.98 3.69
C GLY A 193 4.21 -3.86 4.62
N VAL A 194 3.02 -3.94 5.22
CA VAL A 194 2.45 -2.92 6.08
C VAL A 194 2.13 -3.53 7.45
N ARG A 195 2.47 -2.82 8.51
CA ARG A 195 2.05 -3.13 9.88
C ARG A 195 1.22 -1.98 10.42
N LEU A 196 0.05 -2.29 10.97
CA LEU A 196 -0.85 -1.33 11.59
C LEU A 196 -1.15 -1.80 13.02
N GLU A 197 -0.52 -1.16 13.99
CA GLU A 197 -0.58 -1.55 15.40
C GLU A 197 -1.18 -0.41 16.23
N GLY A 198 -2.26 -0.71 16.97
CA GLY A 198 -3.01 0.27 17.75
C GLY A 198 -3.52 1.48 16.94
N SER A 199 -3.66 1.32 15.62
CA SER A 199 -3.89 2.41 14.68
C SER A 199 -5.36 2.79 14.56
N GLN A 200 -5.63 4.06 14.28
CA GLN A 200 -6.97 4.55 13.93
C GLN A 200 -7.36 4.08 12.52
N PRO A 201 -8.64 4.18 12.12
CA PRO A 201 -9.11 3.72 10.82
C PRO A 201 -8.24 4.21 9.65
N THR A 202 -7.66 3.26 8.93
CA THR A 202 -6.61 3.50 7.92
C THR A 202 -7.06 3.00 6.55
N SER A 203 -6.69 3.70 5.48
CA SER A 203 -7.13 3.35 4.13
C SER A 203 -5.99 3.25 3.11
N PHE A 204 -6.17 2.34 2.16
CA PHE A 204 -5.33 2.17 0.97
C PHE A 204 -6.23 2.24 -0.25
N THR A 205 -6.01 3.22 -1.11
CA THR A 205 -6.79 3.39 -2.34
C THR A 205 -5.86 3.36 -3.54
N ASN A 206 -6.19 2.54 -4.54
CA ASN A 206 -5.41 2.44 -5.76
C ASN A 206 -3.92 2.15 -5.49
N CYS A 207 -3.67 1.28 -4.50
CA CYS A 207 -2.33 0.91 -4.08
C CYS A 207 -1.96 -0.47 -4.61
N LEU A 208 -0.70 -0.63 -5.03
CA LEU A 208 -0.17 -1.91 -5.50
C LEU A 208 0.71 -2.54 -4.41
N PHE A 209 0.41 -3.77 -4.02
CA PHE A 209 1.24 -4.57 -3.13
C PHE A 209 1.84 -5.71 -3.94
N THR A 210 3.16 -5.69 -4.20
CA THR A 210 3.74 -6.71 -5.07
C THR A 210 5.15 -7.16 -4.71
N ASN A 211 5.45 -8.45 -4.93
CA ASN A 211 6.78 -9.02 -4.75
C ASN A 211 7.37 -8.80 -3.34
N ASN A 212 6.51 -8.63 -2.34
CA ASN A 212 6.94 -8.64 -0.95
C ASN A 212 7.08 -10.09 -0.49
N LEU A 213 8.06 -10.34 0.38
CA LEU A 213 8.47 -11.67 0.81
C LEU A 213 8.73 -11.71 2.32
N THR A 214 7.94 -12.48 3.06
CA THR A 214 8.26 -12.94 4.42
C THR A 214 9.02 -14.26 4.32
N THR A 215 10.07 -14.47 5.13
CA THR A 215 10.94 -15.66 5.03
C THR A 215 10.79 -16.66 6.17
N ASP A 216 10.04 -16.36 7.23
CA ASP A 216 9.94 -17.21 8.41
C ASP A 216 8.65 -18.04 8.44
N THR A 217 8.77 -19.27 8.93
CA THR A 217 7.75 -20.31 9.14
C THR A 217 6.58 -19.89 10.04
N GLY A 218 6.77 -18.90 10.92
CA GLY A 218 5.72 -18.26 11.74
C GLY A 218 5.43 -16.80 11.37
N GLY A 219 5.85 -16.35 10.18
CA GLY A 219 5.68 -14.97 9.72
C GLY A 219 4.22 -14.59 9.53
N ASP A 220 3.73 -13.67 10.36
CA ASP A 220 2.47 -12.99 10.12
C ASP A 220 2.53 -12.35 8.74
N SER A 221 1.38 -12.30 8.08
CA SER A 221 1.29 -11.79 6.72
C SER A 221 1.93 -10.41 6.53
N GLN A 222 1.92 -10.01 5.28
CA GLN A 222 2.27 -8.70 4.79
C GLN A 222 1.39 -7.56 5.32
N LEU A 223 0.33 -7.88 6.07
CA LEU A 223 -0.58 -6.97 6.76
C LEU A 223 -0.86 -7.47 8.18
N LEU A 224 -0.12 -6.98 9.18
CA LEU A 224 -0.37 -7.27 10.60
C LEU A 224 -1.23 -6.17 11.23
N TYR A 225 -2.30 -6.55 11.96
CA TYR A 225 -3.39 -5.60 12.23
C TYR A 225 -4.08 -5.61 13.60
N HIS A 226 -4.31 -4.40 14.14
CA HIS A 226 -5.11 -4.05 15.32
C HIS A 226 -5.96 -2.74 15.07
N GLY A 227 -7.23 -2.81 14.57
CA GLY A 227 -8.11 -1.63 14.32
C GLY A 227 -9.28 -1.82 13.30
N VAL A 228 -9.60 -0.83 12.44
CA VAL A 228 -10.31 -0.99 11.12
C VAL A 228 -9.46 -0.56 9.91
N CYS A 229 -9.33 -1.38 8.86
CA CYS A 229 -8.58 -1.03 7.64
C CYS A 229 -9.34 -1.36 6.34
N ASN A 230 -9.31 -0.41 5.39
CA ASN A 230 -9.99 -0.53 4.11
C ASN A 230 -8.99 -0.48 2.95
N PHE A 231 -9.07 -1.46 2.06
CA PHE A 231 -8.38 -1.50 0.78
C PHE A 231 -9.40 -1.33 -0.31
N ASN A 232 -9.19 -0.35 -1.20
CA ASN A 232 -10.07 -0.11 -2.32
C ASN A 232 -9.25 -0.05 -3.62
N PHE A 233 -9.66 -0.80 -4.64
CA PHE A 233 -8.94 -0.88 -5.92
C PHE A 233 -7.47 -1.25 -5.77
N CYS A 234 -7.15 -2.19 -4.88
CA CYS A 234 -5.77 -2.59 -4.61
C CYS A 234 -5.47 -3.96 -5.24
N PRO A 235 -4.55 -4.03 -6.23
CA PRO A 235 -3.96 -5.29 -6.64
C PRO A 235 -2.94 -5.77 -5.60
N ILE A 236 -3.04 -7.04 -5.22
CA ILE A 236 -2.21 -7.68 -4.20
C ILE A 236 -1.63 -8.97 -4.79
N HIS A 237 -0.31 -9.01 -4.96
CA HIS A 237 0.42 -10.17 -5.49
C HIS A 237 1.77 -10.37 -4.82
N ASN A 238 1.81 -11.33 -3.91
CA ASN A 238 2.86 -11.44 -2.93
C ASN A 238 3.19 -12.89 -2.60
N ARG A 239 4.31 -13.13 -1.92
CA ARG A 239 4.71 -14.49 -1.51
C ARG A 239 5.07 -14.52 -0.03
N SER A 240 4.72 -15.61 0.65
CA SER A 240 5.15 -15.87 2.02
C SER A 240 5.87 -17.20 2.09
N GLY A 241 7.05 -17.23 2.71
CA GLY A 241 7.80 -18.45 2.99
C GLY A 241 7.31 -19.22 4.22
N GLY A 242 6.32 -18.72 4.96
CA GLY A 242 5.77 -19.36 6.17
C GLY A 242 4.25 -19.46 6.20
N SER A 243 3.71 -19.79 7.37
CA SER A 243 2.26 -19.92 7.60
C SER A 243 1.66 -18.57 7.99
N GLY A 244 0.65 -18.07 7.29
CA GLY A 244 0.11 -16.74 7.62
C GLY A 244 -0.71 -16.04 6.55
N GLY A 245 -0.90 -16.64 5.37
CA GLY A 245 -1.48 -15.97 4.21
C GLY A 245 -0.48 -14.98 3.58
N ALA A 246 -0.25 -15.12 2.28
CA ALA A 246 0.64 -14.20 1.55
C ALA A 246 0.09 -12.78 1.42
N SER A 247 -1.21 -12.57 1.67
CA SER A 247 -1.88 -11.27 1.49
C SER A 247 -2.24 -10.58 2.82
N ALA A 248 -2.93 -11.24 3.75
CA ALA A 248 -3.41 -10.62 4.99
C ALA A 248 -3.54 -11.59 6.17
N HIS A 249 -3.24 -11.09 7.38
CA HIS A 249 -3.21 -11.79 8.66
C HIS A 249 -3.63 -10.88 9.81
N THR A 250 -4.72 -11.25 10.44
CA THR A 250 -5.32 -10.47 11.52
C THR A 250 -5.09 -11.17 12.86
N LYS A 251 -4.45 -10.52 13.84
CA LYS A 251 -4.15 -11.15 15.15
C LYS A 251 -5.13 -10.83 16.27
N HIS A 252 -5.82 -9.69 16.24
CA HIS A 252 -6.63 -9.21 17.37
C HIS A 252 -8.13 -9.21 17.10
N ALA A 253 -8.91 -9.69 18.08
CA ALA A 253 -10.37 -9.92 18.02
C ALA A 253 -11.23 -8.74 17.50
N THR A 254 -10.73 -7.51 17.61
CA THR A 254 -11.43 -6.28 17.19
C THR A 254 -11.07 -5.81 15.79
N THR A 255 -10.23 -6.58 15.08
CA THR A 255 -9.74 -6.25 13.74
C THR A 255 -10.82 -6.44 12.69
N GLN A 256 -11.03 -5.43 11.83
CA GLN A 256 -11.77 -5.56 10.58
C GLN A 256 -10.90 -5.15 9.39
N VAL A 257 -10.84 -6.03 8.39
CA VAL A 257 -10.15 -5.74 7.11
C VAL A 257 -11.18 -5.85 5.98
N HIS A 258 -11.39 -4.74 5.29
CA HIS A 258 -12.24 -4.67 4.09
C HIS A 258 -11.36 -4.61 2.85
N LEU A 259 -11.59 -5.52 1.92
CA LEU A 259 -10.93 -5.58 0.62
C LEU A 259 -12.00 -5.39 -0.45
N ASP A 260 -12.18 -4.14 -0.84
CA ASP A 260 -13.22 -3.69 -1.76
C ASP A 260 -12.62 -3.49 -3.15
N ASN A 261 -13.23 -4.06 -4.20
CA ASN A 261 -12.76 -3.92 -5.58
C ASN A 261 -11.28 -4.32 -5.77
N CYS A 262 -10.79 -5.26 -4.96
CA CYS A 262 -9.38 -5.67 -4.96
C CYS A 262 -9.16 -6.89 -5.85
N VAL A 263 -7.94 -7.02 -6.37
CA VAL A 263 -7.50 -8.20 -7.13
C VAL A 263 -6.38 -8.88 -6.37
N ILE A 264 -6.64 -10.09 -5.88
CA ILE A 264 -5.72 -10.86 -5.04
C ILE A 264 -5.28 -12.06 -5.87
N TYR A 265 -4.04 -12.08 -6.33
CA TYR A 265 -3.58 -13.11 -7.26
C TYR A 265 -2.16 -13.59 -6.99
N ASN A 266 -1.89 -14.87 -7.28
CA ASN A 266 -0.62 -15.57 -7.12
C ASN A 266 -0.02 -15.41 -5.72
N ASN A 267 -0.90 -15.33 -4.73
CA ASN A 267 -0.55 -15.23 -3.33
C ASN A 267 -0.49 -16.63 -2.75
N ALA A 268 0.70 -17.10 -2.42
CA ALA A 268 0.89 -18.39 -1.78
C ALA A 268 1.82 -18.25 -0.58
N ASP A 269 1.35 -18.74 0.56
CA ASP A 269 2.16 -19.02 1.74
C ASP A 269 2.72 -20.46 1.68
N ALA A 270 3.49 -20.90 2.67
CA ALA A 270 4.06 -22.25 2.68
C ALA A 270 3.01 -23.38 2.66
N ALA A 271 1.77 -23.08 3.04
CA ALA A 271 0.62 -23.99 3.01
C ALA A 271 -0.28 -23.76 1.77
N GLY A 272 0.14 -22.92 0.82
CA GLY A 272 -0.62 -22.58 -0.39
C GLY A 272 -1.78 -21.60 -0.15
N GLN A 273 -1.80 -20.89 0.98
CA GLN A 273 -2.90 -19.98 1.34
C GLN A 273 -2.60 -18.55 0.90
N SER A 274 -3.59 -17.92 0.25
CA SER A 274 -3.53 -16.50 -0.09
C SER A 274 -3.90 -15.61 1.11
N ILE A 275 -5.00 -15.92 1.80
CA ILE A 275 -5.52 -15.11 2.92
C ILE A 275 -5.68 -16.00 4.15
N HIS A 276 -5.18 -15.53 5.30
CA HIS A 276 -5.36 -16.20 6.58
C HIS A 276 -6.03 -15.24 7.57
N SER A 277 -7.35 -15.34 7.71
CA SER A 277 -8.05 -14.70 8.82
C SER A 277 -7.91 -15.58 10.05
N GLY A 278 -7.28 -15.08 11.11
CA GLY A 278 -7.32 -15.72 12.43
C GLY A 278 -8.73 -15.69 13.03
N ARG A 279 -8.90 -15.09 14.21
CA ARG A 279 -10.21 -15.00 14.90
C ARG A 279 -11.13 -13.87 14.39
N ASN A 280 -10.88 -13.30 13.21
CA ASN A 280 -11.43 -12.00 12.81
C ASN A 280 -12.09 -12.00 11.45
N ASN A 281 -12.91 -10.96 11.19
CA ASN A 281 -13.64 -10.78 9.94
C ASN A 281 -12.76 -10.11 8.87
N VAL A 282 -12.43 -10.88 7.83
CA VAL A 282 -11.96 -10.33 6.56
C VAL A 282 -13.17 -10.29 5.65
N VAL A 283 -13.50 -9.10 5.14
CA VAL A 283 -14.62 -8.90 4.21
C VAL A 283 -14.04 -8.65 2.83
N LEU A 284 -14.36 -9.55 1.89
CA LEU A 284 -14.10 -9.38 0.47
C LEU A 284 -15.39 -8.87 -0.18
N GLN A 285 -15.35 -7.66 -0.73
CA GLN A 285 -16.48 -7.11 -1.48
C GLN A 285 -16.06 -6.75 -2.90
N PHE A 286 -16.74 -7.29 -3.90
CA PHE A 286 -16.36 -7.08 -5.32
C PHE A 286 -14.89 -7.41 -5.63
N ALA A 287 -14.31 -8.38 -4.91
CA ALA A 287 -12.91 -8.77 -5.05
C ALA A 287 -12.76 -10.05 -5.90
N LEU A 288 -11.65 -10.12 -6.65
CA LEU A 288 -11.22 -11.31 -7.40
C LEU A 288 -10.09 -12.02 -6.65
N THR A 289 -10.18 -13.34 -6.46
CA THR A 289 -9.10 -14.15 -5.86
C THR A 289 -8.85 -15.46 -6.62
N ASP A 290 -7.57 -15.81 -6.83
CA ASP A 290 -7.16 -16.97 -7.66
C ASP A 290 -6.85 -18.27 -6.88
N LEU A 291 -6.73 -18.21 -5.55
CA LEU A 291 -6.43 -19.36 -4.70
C LEU A 291 -7.14 -19.24 -3.34
N VAL A 292 -8.12 -20.11 -3.09
CA VAL A 292 -8.69 -20.28 -1.75
C VAL A 292 -8.63 -21.76 -1.34
N PRO A 293 -7.67 -22.13 -0.49
CA PRO A 293 -7.99 -22.94 0.67
C PRO A 293 -7.72 -22.07 1.89
N ALA A 294 -8.57 -21.08 2.13
CA ALA A 294 -8.50 -20.30 3.35
C ALA A 294 -8.83 -21.23 4.53
N LYS A 295 -7.89 -21.43 5.46
CA LYS A 295 -8.24 -21.75 6.85
C LYS A 295 -8.73 -20.46 7.51
N ALA A 296 -9.83 -19.92 7.02
CA ALA A 296 -10.46 -18.74 7.59
C ALA A 296 -11.56 -19.18 8.55
N GLN A 297 -11.45 -18.81 9.83
CA GLN A 297 -12.55 -19.00 10.78
C GLN A 297 -13.69 -17.98 10.57
N ALA A 298 -13.44 -16.86 9.86
CA ALA A 298 -14.44 -15.82 9.58
C ALA A 298 -14.08 -15.00 8.32
N LEU A 299 -14.17 -15.61 7.13
CA LEU A 299 -14.10 -14.91 5.84
C LEU A 299 -15.50 -14.67 5.29
N THR A 300 -15.86 -13.42 5.06
CA THR A 300 -17.12 -13.05 4.39
C THR A 300 -16.81 -12.63 2.96
N VAL A 301 -17.42 -13.30 1.96
CA VAL A 301 -17.30 -12.92 0.55
C VAL A 301 -18.66 -12.46 0.06
N THR A 302 -18.77 -11.20 -0.33
CA THR A 302 -19.99 -10.59 -0.85
C THR A 302 -19.72 -10.09 -2.26
N ASN A 303 -20.43 -10.63 -3.26
CA ASN A 303 -20.28 -10.25 -4.67
C ASN A 303 -18.83 -10.37 -5.22
N GLY A 304 -18.06 -11.34 -4.73
CA GLY A 304 -16.70 -11.64 -5.20
C GLY A 304 -16.65 -12.90 -6.06
N ILE A 305 -15.63 -13.01 -6.93
CA ILE A 305 -15.37 -14.22 -7.73
C ILE A 305 -14.19 -14.95 -7.09
N THR A 306 -14.42 -16.21 -6.70
CA THR A 306 -13.36 -17.13 -6.27
C THR A 306 -13.09 -18.10 -7.40
N ALA A 307 -11.88 -18.09 -7.97
CA ALA A 307 -11.48 -19.16 -8.89
C ALA A 307 -11.11 -20.40 -8.06
N ALA A 308 -11.84 -21.49 -8.26
CA ALA A 308 -11.41 -22.79 -7.75
C ALA A 308 -10.16 -23.24 -8.51
N SER A 309 -9.22 -23.90 -7.82
CA SER A 309 -8.05 -24.48 -8.48
C SER A 309 -8.49 -25.43 -9.60
N ALA A 310 -7.73 -25.42 -10.70
CA ALA A 310 -8.04 -26.08 -11.96
C ALA A 310 -8.68 -27.48 -11.78
N GLY A 311 -9.99 -27.59 -12.04
CA GLY A 311 -10.71 -28.87 -11.97
C GLY A 311 -12.24 -28.82 -12.00
N THR A 312 -12.88 -27.70 -11.70
CA THR A 312 -14.35 -27.63 -11.67
C THR A 312 -14.88 -26.33 -12.27
N GLU A 313 -15.80 -26.46 -13.22
CA GLU A 313 -16.57 -25.34 -13.80
C GLU A 313 -17.28 -24.54 -12.69
N GLN A 314 -17.24 -23.22 -12.79
CA GLN A 314 -17.83 -22.30 -11.81
C GLN A 314 -19.35 -22.22 -11.97
N TYR A 315 -20.08 -22.31 -10.86
CA TYR A 315 -21.50 -21.94 -10.80
C TYR A 315 -21.65 -20.44 -10.53
N PHE A 316 -22.44 -19.78 -11.36
CA PHE A 316 -22.97 -18.44 -11.10
C PHE A 316 -23.92 -18.50 -9.91
N VAL A 317 -23.68 -17.70 -8.87
CA VAL A 317 -24.72 -17.39 -7.88
C VAL A 317 -25.51 -16.21 -8.45
N GLU A 318 -26.43 -16.49 -9.36
CA GLU A 318 -27.51 -15.54 -9.64
C GLU A 318 -28.43 -15.51 -8.42
N HIS A 319 -28.68 -14.31 -7.89
CA HIS A 319 -29.77 -14.12 -6.95
C HIS A 319 -31.08 -14.49 -7.65
N SER A 320 -31.69 -15.58 -7.20
CA SER A 320 -33.01 -16.05 -7.59
C SER A 320 -34.02 -14.90 -7.66
N LYS A 321 -34.64 -14.72 -8.82
CA LYS A 321 -35.89 -13.96 -8.96
C LYS A 321 -36.92 -14.45 -7.92
N PRO A 322 -37.75 -13.56 -7.35
CA PRO A 322 -38.85 -13.99 -6.50
C PRO A 322 -39.82 -14.86 -7.32
N ALA A 323 -40.25 -15.98 -6.72
CA ALA A 323 -41.21 -16.90 -7.30
C ALA A 323 -42.56 -16.19 -7.50
N ASP A 324 -42.89 -15.91 -8.76
CA ASP A 324 -44.24 -15.50 -9.14
C ASP A 324 -45.08 -16.77 -9.28
N ASN A 325 -45.87 -17.05 -8.24
CA ASN A 325 -46.83 -18.16 -8.23
C ASN A 325 -48.04 -17.78 -9.09
N THR A 326 -47.96 -18.02 -10.39
CA THR A 326 -49.13 -18.09 -11.27
C THR A 326 -49.21 -19.49 -11.88
N PRO A 327 -50.31 -20.24 -11.66
CA PRO A 327 -50.46 -21.56 -12.27
C PRO A 327 -50.93 -21.40 -13.72
N ASP A 328 -50.02 -21.64 -14.67
CA ASP A 328 -50.37 -21.80 -16.08
C ASP A 328 -51.16 -23.10 -16.28
N GLN A 329 -52.47 -22.94 -16.44
CA GLN A 329 -53.25 -23.83 -17.29
C GLN A 329 -52.78 -23.61 -18.73
N PHE A 330 -52.31 -24.65 -19.43
CA PHE A 330 -52.63 -24.89 -20.84
C PHE A 330 -52.13 -26.28 -21.24
N GLY A 331 -53.07 -27.22 -21.37
CA GLY A 331 -52.85 -28.46 -22.09
C GLY A 331 -53.07 -28.25 -23.59
N LEU A 332 -52.18 -28.80 -24.41
CA LEU A 332 -52.47 -29.11 -25.80
C LEU A 332 -51.79 -30.41 -26.23
N ARG A 333 -52.66 -31.33 -26.67
CA ARG A 333 -52.46 -32.60 -27.41
C ARG A 333 -52.03 -33.82 -26.61
#